data_AF-A0A974UAA2-F1
#
_entry.id   AF-A0A974UAA2-F1
#
_cell.length_a   1.000
_cell.length_b   1.000
_cell.length_c   1.000
_cell.angle_alpha   90.00
_cell.angle_beta   90.00
_cell.angle_gamma   90.00
#
_symmetry.space_group_name_H-M   'P 1'
#
loop_
_entity.id
_entity.type
_entity.pdbx_description
1 polymer ?
#
loop_
_entity_poly.entity_id
_entity_poly.type
_entity_poly.pdbx_seq_one_letter_code
_entity_poly.pdbx_strand_id
1 'polypeptide(L)'
;MSLTLSDIKTKVSAHLNDTGKLIWSDALLESAIRSALLAIGRVLDESLTLEGLDGAAVTNLDDDHQHVLVVGAVAYGLTLRATGRFDDARAREDLPDAMASWASAHMARFQVMLGEVKAATHQKAATVPYDNWEWEENE
;
A
#
# COMPACT_ATOMS: atom_id res chain seq x y z
N MET A 1 0.07 20.73 -4.57
CA MET A 1 -0.03 19.84 -5.74
C MET A 1 -0.60 18.54 -5.22
N SER A 2 -1.73 18.05 -5.76
CA SER A 2 -2.22 16.72 -5.41
C SER A 2 -1.30 15.67 -6.01
N LEU A 3 -1.02 14.63 -5.24
CA LEU A 3 -0.28 13.46 -5.67
C LEU A 3 -1.05 12.72 -6.78
N THR A 4 -0.40 12.37 -7.90
CA THR A 4 -1.03 11.63 -9.01
C THR A 4 -0.51 10.19 -9.13
N LEU A 5 -1.22 9.36 -9.90
CA LEU A 5 -0.75 8.02 -10.28
C LEU A 5 0.62 8.05 -10.94
N SER A 6 0.90 9.03 -11.79
CA SER A 6 2.18 9.17 -12.50
C SER A 6 3.34 9.40 -11.51
N ASP A 7 3.10 10.24 -10.48
CA ASP A 7 4.09 10.52 -9.45
C ASP A 7 4.42 9.26 -8.64
N ILE A 8 3.38 8.50 -8.28
CA ILE A 8 3.56 7.26 -7.49
C ILE A 8 4.26 6.19 -8.32
N LYS A 9 3.90 6.00 -9.58
CA LYS A 9 4.63 5.09 -10.49
C LYS A 9 6.10 5.45 -10.58
N THR A 10 6.44 6.73 -10.69
CA THR A 10 7.82 7.20 -10.74
C THR A 10 8.57 6.84 -9.46
N LYS A 11 7.97 7.09 -8.28
CA LYS A 11 8.54 6.75 -6.98
C LYS A 11 8.74 5.23 -6.84
N VAL A 12 7.72 4.44 -7.15
CA VAL A 12 7.78 2.97 -7.07
C VAL A 12 8.85 2.40 -8.01
N SER A 13 8.94 2.91 -9.24
CA SER A 13 9.95 2.49 -10.21
C SER A 13 11.37 2.79 -9.73
N ALA A 14 11.58 3.94 -9.09
CA ALA A 14 12.86 4.27 -8.47
C ALA A 14 13.21 3.34 -7.30
N HIS A 15 12.24 3.02 -6.43
CA HIS A 15 12.43 2.06 -5.34
C HIS A 15 12.78 0.65 -5.83
N LEU A 16 12.27 0.26 -6.99
CA LEU A 16 12.55 -1.02 -7.62
C LEU A 16 13.81 -1.01 -8.51
N ASN A 17 14.54 0.10 -8.56
CA ASN A 17 15.69 0.32 -9.45
C ASN A 17 15.38 0.04 -10.94
N ASP A 18 14.18 0.38 -11.40
CA ASP A 18 13.73 0.21 -12.78
C ASP A 18 13.02 1.45 -13.31
N THR A 19 13.72 2.57 -13.30
CA THR A 19 13.20 3.84 -13.82
C THR A 19 12.90 3.79 -15.32
N GLY A 20 13.53 2.85 -16.05
CA GLY A 20 13.25 2.58 -17.47
C GLY A 20 12.02 1.70 -17.71
N LYS A 21 11.37 1.17 -16.66
CA LYS A 21 10.20 0.27 -16.73
C LYS A 21 10.43 -0.96 -17.63
N LEU A 22 11.67 -1.46 -17.67
CA LEU A 22 12.04 -2.62 -18.49
C LEU A 22 11.67 -3.94 -17.81
N ILE A 23 11.59 -3.91 -16.49
CA ILE A 23 11.32 -5.07 -15.64
C ILE A 23 9.85 -4.99 -15.19
N TRP A 24 9.40 -3.82 -14.74
CA TRP A 24 8.11 -3.58 -14.13
C TRP A 24 7.20 -2.79 -15.07
N SER A 25 6.27 -3.49 -15.73
CA SER A 25 5.33 -2.86 -16.66
C SER A 25 4.38 -1.90 -15.95
N ASP A 26 3.90 -0.89 -16.68
CA ASP A 26 2.95 0.09 -16.14
C ASP A 26 1.68 -0.57 -15.59
N ALA A 27 1.16 -1.60 -16.26
CA ALA A 27 -0.01 -2.34 -15.81
C ALA A 27 0.22 -3.08 -14.47
N LEU A 28 1.42 -3.66 -14.29
CA LEU A 28 1.77 -4.33 -13.03
C LEU A 28 1.90 -3.30 -11.90
N LEU A 29 2.57 -2.17 -12.17
CA LEU A 29 2.68 -1.08 -11.20
C LEU A 29 1.31 -0.52 -10.80
N GLU A 30 0.39 -0.31 -11.74
CA GLU A 30 -0.99 0.11 -11.42
C GLU A 30 -1.71 -0.90 -10.54
N SER A 31 -1.61 -2.20 -10.86
CA SER A 31 -2.23 -3.24 -10.04
C SER A 31 -1.66 -3.30 -8.62
N ALA A 32 -0.35 -3.04 -8.48
CA ALA A 32 0.31 -3.00 -7.18
C ALA A 32 -0.10 -1.75 -6.38
N ILE A 33 -0.16 -0.59 -7.02
CA ILE A 33 -0.62 0.67 -6.42
C ILE A 33 -2.08 0.54 -5.97
N ARG A 34 -2.95 -0.04 -6.81
CA ARG A 34 -4.36 -0.31 -6.47
C ARG A 34 -4.47 -1.19 -5.23
N SER A 35 -3.72 -2.29 -5.18
CA SER A 35 -3.72 -3.22 -4.04
C SER A 35 -3.26 -2.53 -2.75
N ALA A 36 -2.22 -1.70 -2.83
CA ALA A 36 -1.72 -0.94 -1.69
C ALA A 36 -2.72 0.11 -1.21
N LEU A 37 -3.33 0.87 -2.12
CA LEU A 37 -4.35 1.87 -1.80
C LEU A 37 -5.57 1.24 -1.12
N LEU A 38 -6.02 0.08 -1.61
CA LEU A 38 -7.11 -0.69 -1.00
C LEU A 38 -6.74 -1.17 0.40
N ALA A 39 -5.52 -1.64 0.62
CA ALA A 39 -5.07 -2.08 1.93
C ALA A 39 -5.02 -0.94 2.96
N ILE A 40 -4.58 0.26 2.54
CA ILE A 40 -4.61 1.46 3.39
C ILE A 40 -6.06 1.88 3.67
N GLY A 41 -6.92 1.90 2.65
CA GLY A 41 -8.34 2.25 2.81
C GLY A 41 -9.06 1.34 3.80
N ARG A 42 -8.76 0.04 3.80
CA ARG A 42 -9.29 -0.91 4.79
C ARG A 42 -8.85 -0.61 6.23
N VAL A 43 -7.66 -0.07 6.43
CA VAL A 43 -7.17 0.30 7.76
C VAL A 43 -7.83 1.59 8.26
N LEU A 44 -8.05 2.53 7.35
CA LEU A 44 -8.70 3.81 7.64
C LEU A 44 -10.24 3.72 7.66
N ASP A 45 -10.80 2.59 7.21
CA ASP A 45 -12.24 2.41 6.96
C ASP A 45 -12.81 3.43 5.96
N GLU A 46 -12.01 3.76 4.94
CA GLU A 46 -12.31 4.77 3.94
C GLU A 46 -12.07 4.25 2.51
N SER A 47 -12.89 4.74 1.57
CA SER A 47 -12.67 4.50 0.14
C SER A 47 -11.71 5.53 -0.42
N LEU A 48 -10.45 5.13 -0.57
CA LEU A 48 -9.37 6.01 -1.04
C LEU A 48 -9.28 6.03 -2.57
N THR A 49 -8.95 7.19 -3.11
CA THR A 49 -8.79 7.49 -4.54
C THR A 49 -7.43 8.13 -4.79
N LEU A 50 -6.90 7.88 -5.98
CA LEU A 50 -5.68 8.49 -6.49
C LEU A 50 -5.95 8.97 -7.92
N GLU A 51 -5.68 10.23 -8.18
CA GLU A 51 -5.89 10.86 -9.49
C GLU A 51 -5.20 10.05 -10.61
N GLY A 52 -5.99 9.65 -11.61
CA GLY A 52 -5.54 8.85 -12.74
C GLY A 52 -5.61 7.33 -12.53
N LEU A 53 -5.87 6.84 -11.31
CA LEU A 53 -6.13 5.43 -11.04
C LEU A 53 -7.63 5.14 -11.14
N ASP A 54 -8.01 4.10 -11.88
CA ASP A 54 -9.40 3.63 -12.03
C ASP A 54 -10.40 4.74 -12.42
N GLY A 55 -9.95 5.75 -13.16
CA GLY A 55 -10.76 6.88 -13.62
C GLY A 55 -11.03 7.95 -12.55
N ALA A 56 -10.39 7.88 -11.38
CA ALA A 56 -10.54 8.90 -10.35
C ALA A 56 -9.97 10.25 -10.82
N ALA A 57 -10.79 11.31 -10.71
CA ALA A 57 -10.43 12.67 -11.11
C ALA A 57 -9.67 13.45 -10.02
N VAL A 58 -9.69 12.96 -8.77
CA VAL A 58 -9.07 13.64 -7.62
C VAL A 58 -8.50 12.62 -6.66
N THR A 59 -7.38 12.95 -6.03
CA THR A 59 -6.78 12.20 -4.93
C THR A 59 -7.40 12.65 -3.61
N ASN A 60 -7.93 11.70 -2.83
CA ASN A 60 -8.38 11.94 -1.45
C ASN A 60 -7.43 11.33 -0.39
N LEU A 61 -6.40 10.59 -0.83
CA LEU A 61 -5.36 10.08 0.04
C LEU A 61 -4.58 11.25 0.65
N ASP A 62 -4.51 11.29 1.97
CA ASP A 62 -3.70 12.27 2.70
C ASP A 62 -2.19 12.09 2.40
N ASP A 63 -1.48 13.21 2.30
CA ASP A 63 -0.05 13.26 2.00
C ASP A 63 0.79 12.47 3.03
N ASP A 64 0.34 12.41 4.30
CA ASP A 64 0.99 11.64 5.37
C ASP A 64 1.06 10.13 5.03
N HIS A 65 0.11 9.63 4.23
CA HIS A 65 0.03 8.21 3.84
C HIS A 65 0.75 7.90 2.53
N GLN A 66 1.33 8.90 1.85
CA GLN A 66 2.01 8.72 0.58
C GLN A 66 3.18 7.72 0.68
N HIS A 67 3.99 7.81 1.75
CA HIS A 67 5.13 6.91 1.92
C HIS A 67 4.66 5.45 2.07
N VAL A 68 3.59 5.24 2.86
CA VAL A 68 2.99 3.92 3.07
C VAL A 68 2.45 3.35 1.76
N LEU A 69 1.84 4.19 0.91
CA LEU A 69 1.38 3.79 -0.42
C LEU A 69 2.54 3.31 -1.31
N VAL A 70 3.65 4.05 -1.36
CA VAL A 70 4.82 3.68 -2.18
C VAL A 70 5.40 2.34 -1.72
N VAL A 71 5.61 2.15 -0.41
CA VAL A 71 6.19 0.89 0.09
C VAL A 71 5.22 -0.28 -0.12
N GLY A 72 3.92 -0.08 0.09
CA GLY A 72 2.91 -1.09 -0.20
C GLY A 72 2.89 -1.48 -1.68
N ALA A 73 2.98 -0.50 -2.59
CA ALA A 73 3.04 -0.76 -4.02
C ALA A 73 4.31 -1.53 -4.41
N VAL A 74 5.45 -1.24 -3.80
CA VAL A 74 6.68 -2.05 -3.97
C VAL A 74 6.46 -3.48 -3.49
N ALA A 75 5.89 -3.67 -2.30
CA ALA A 75 5.62 -4.99 -1.74
C ALA A 75 4.69 -5.82 -2.63
N TYR A 76 3.54 -5.25 -3.04
CA TYR A 76 2.61 -5.92 -3.96
C TYR A 76 3.22 -6.15 -5.34
N GLY A 77 4.03 -5.21 -5.85
CA GLY A 77 4.76 -5.41 -7.11
C GLY A 77 5.63 -6.65 -7.03
N LEU A 78 6.48 -6.74 -6.00
CA LEU A 78 7.34 -7.89 -5.75
C LEU A 78 6.56 -9.20 -5.66
N THR A 79 5.44 -9.22 -4.94
CA THR A 79 4.57 -10.39 -4.85
C THR A 79 3.99 -10.78 -6.20
N LEU A 80 3.39 -9.83 -6.94
CA LEU A 80 2.78 -10.08 -8.26
C LEU A 80 3.79 -10.63 -9.26
N ARG A 81 5.03 -10.14 -9.21
CA ARG A 81 6.10 -10.64 -10.07
C ARG A 81 6.61 -12.01 -9.67
N ALA A 82 6.72 -12.27 -8.36
CA ALA A 82 7.06 -13.60 -7.86
C ALA A 82 6.01 -14.62 -8.30
N THR A 83 4.71 -14.28 -8.23
CA THR A 83 3.62 -15.17 -8.66
C THR A 83 3.53 -15.30 -10.19
N GLY A 84 3.60 -14.20 -10.93
CA GLY A 84 3.39 -14.20 -12.38
C GLY A 84 4.49 -14.90 -13.18
N ARG A 85 5.68 -15.11 -12.60
CA ARG A 85 6.72 -15.94 -13.23
C ARG A 85 6.44 -17.44 -13.15
N PHE A 86 5.61 -17.91 -12.22
CA PHE A 86 5.22 -19.33 -12.21
C PHE A 86 4.34 -19.70 -13.42
N ASP A 87 3.67 -18.72 -14.04
CA ASP A 87 2.85 -18.91 -15.24
C ASP A 87 3.65 -18.87 -16.56
N ASP A 88 4.93 -18.44 -16.53
CA ASP A 88 5.79 -18.43 -17.72
C ASP A 88 6.56 -19.76 -17.82
N ALA A 89 6.23 -20.57 -18.82
CA ALA A 89 6.84 -21.88 -19.06
C ALA A 89 8.38 -21.83 -19.29
N ARG A 90 8.96 -20.62 -19.46
CA ARG A 90 10.41 -20.39 -19.58
C ARG A 90 11.06 -19.81 -18.32
N ALA A 91 10.33 -19.66 -17.22
CA ALA A 91 10.88 -19.09 -15.99
C ALA A 91 12.05 -19.96 -15.49
N ARG A 92 13.26 -19.39 -15.54
CA ARG A 92 14.51 -20.01 -15.08
C ARG A 92 14.36 -20.51 -13.64
N GLU A 93 14.81 -21.74 -13.42
CA GLU A 93 14.93 -22.46 -12.14
C GLU A 93 15.69 -21.70 -11.04
N ASP A 94 16.47 -20.67 -11.38
CA ASP A 94 17.46 -20.04 -10.49
C ASP A 94 16.98 -18.81 -9.69
N LEU A 95 15.69 -18.46 -9.71
CA LEU A 95 15.18 -17.32 -8.93
C LEU A 95 13.97 -17.55 -7.99
N PRO A 96 13.83 -18.66 -7.22
CA PRO A 96 12.68 -18.83 -6.34
C PRO A 96 12.84 -18.15 -4.97
N ASP A 97 13.98 -18.33 -4.29
CA ASP A 97 14.03 -18.05 -2.84
C ASP A 97 14.36 -16.60 -2.49
N ALA A 98 15.37 -16.01 -3.14
CA ALA A 98 15.82 -14.65 -2.80
C ALA A 98 14.73 -13.60 -3.11
N MET A 99 13.98 -13.77 -4.21
CA MET A 99 12.91 -12.86 -4.58
C MET A 99 11.66 -13.05 -3.71
N ALA A 100 11.30 -14.29 -3.38
CA ALA A 100 10.21 -14.58 -2.45
C ALA A 100 10.54 -14.05 -1.05
N SER A 101 11.79 -14.20 -0.59
CA SER A 101 12.29 -13.63 0.66
C SER A 101 12.20 -12.10 0.65
N TRP A 102 12.62 -11.46 -0.45
CA TRP A 102 12.55 -10.01 -0.59
C TRP A 102 11.12 -9.48 -0.62
N ALA A 103 10.22 -10.15 -1.34
CA ALA A 103 8.79 -9.84 -1.37
C ALA A 103 8.18 -9.98 0.04
N SER A 104 8.52 -11.06 0.76
CA SER A 104 8.05 -11.32 2.11
C SER A 104 8.54 -10.25 3.10
N ALA A 105 9.82 -9.85 3.01
CA ALA A 105 10.38 -8.80 3.85
C ALA A 105 9.71 -7.44 3.60
N HIS A 106 9.45 -7.09 2.33
CA HIS A 106 8.72 -5.86 1.97
C HIS A 106 7.28 -5.88 2.46
N MET A 107 6.61 -7.03 2.33
CA MET A 107 5.25 -7.19 2.81
C MET A 107 5.16 -7.10 4.33
N ALA A 108 6.11 -7.71 5.06
CA ALA A 108 6.20 -7.61 6.51
C ALA A 108 6.39 -6.15 6.96
N ARG A 109 7.30 -5.41 6.30
CA ARG A 109 7.47 -3.97 6.56
C ARG A 109 6.20 -3.18 6.28
N PHE A 110 5.51 -3.46 5.17
CA PHE A 110 4.25 -2.81 4.84
C PHE A 110 3.16 -3.06 5.89
N GLN A 111 3.04 -4.31 6.36
CA GLN A 111 2.09 -4.67 7.43
C GLN A 111 2.38 -3.94 8.74
N VAL A 112 3.66 -3.77 9.12
CA VAL A 112 4.04 -2.96 10.29
C VAL A 112 3.56 -1.53 10.15
N MET A 113 3.81 -0.88 8.99
CA MET A 113 3.37 0.49 8.76
C MET A 113 1.84 0.63 8.71
N LEU A 114 1.12 -0.35 8.17
CA LEU A 114 -0.35 -0.38 8.26
C LEU A 114 -0.81 -0.44 9.73
N GLY A 115 -0.10 -1.18 10.59
CA GLY A 115 -0.34 -1.19 12.02
C GLY A 115 -0.11 0.17 12.68
N GLU A 116 0.95 0.89 12.28
CA GLU A 116 1.24 2.25 12.76
C GLU A 116 0.18 3.26 12.31
N VAL A 117 -0.27 3.20 11.05
CA VAL A 117 -1.38 4.02 10.54
C VAL A 117 -2.64 3.78 11.37
N LYS A 118 -2.99 2.50 11.60
CA LYS A 118 -4.15 2.14 12.43
C LYS A 118 -4.05 2.72 13.83
N ALA A 119 -2.88 2.57 14.47
CA ALA A 119 -2.64 3.07 15.82
C ALA A 119 -2.75 4.61 15.89
N ALA A 120 -2.21 5.32 14.89
CA ALA A 120 -2.30 6.77 14.80
C ALA A 120 -3.75 7.24 14.65
N THR A 121 -4.57 6.56 13.84
CA THR A 121 -6.00 6.87 13.70
C THR A 121 -6.73 6.68 15.02
N HIS A 122 -6.48 5.59 15.75
CA HIS A 122 -7.07 5.37 17.07
C HIS A 122 -6.63 6.40 18.12
N GLN A 123 -5.37 6.85 18.10
CA GLN A 123 -4.89 7.88 19.02
C GLN A 123 -5.47 9.27 18.74
N LYS A 124 -5.76 9.59 17.47
CA LYS A 124 -6.40 10.85 17.06
C LYS A 124 -7.92 10.85 17.28
N ALA A 125 -8.54 9.69 17.50
CA ALA A 125 -9.97 9.60 17.74
C ALA A 125 -10.34 10.33 19.05
N ALA A 126 -11.19 11.36 18.93
CA ALA A 126 -11.56 12.24 20.04
C ALA A 126 -12.42 11.56 21.13
N THR A 127 -13.03 10.41 20.80
CA THR A 127 -13.86 9.62 21.72
C THR A 127 -13.05 8.49 22.33
N VAL A 128 -12.84 8.56 23.65
CA VAL A 128 -12.37 7.42 24.44
C VAL A 128 -13.53 6.41 24.53
N PRO A 129 -13.37 5.14 24.08
CA PRO A 129 -14.47 4.17 24.05
C PRO A 129 -15.02 3.81 25.44
N TYR A 130 -14.23 4.02 26.49
CA TYR A 130 -14.69 3.94 27.87
C TYR A 130 -15.01 5.35 28.34
N ASP A 131 -16.17 5.84 27.92
CA ASP A 131 -16.77 7.01 28.53
C ASP A 131 -17.08 6.68 30.00
N ASN A 132 -16.93 7.69 30.86
CA ASN A 132 -17.03 7.52 32.30
C ASN A 132 -18.41 6.92 32.63
N TRP A 133 -18.44 5.84 33.43
CA TRP A 133 -19.70 5.40 34.02
C TRP A 133 -20.27 6.57 34.81
N GLU A 134 -21.27 7.25 34.26
CA GLU A 134 -22.08 8.22 34.97
C GLU A 134 -22.82 7.43 36.05
N TRP A 135 -22.23 7.41 37.25
CA TRP A 135 -22.89 6.88 38.42
C TRP A 135 -24.10 7.77 38.72
N GLU A 136 -25.29 7.35 38.27
CA GLU A 136 -26.54 7.91 38.75
C GLU A 136 -26.80 7.39 40.17
N GLU A 137 -26.33 8.13 41.17
CA GLU A 137 -26.75 7.94 42.55
C GLU A 137 -28.19 8.45 42.69
N ASN A 138 -29.16 7.56 42.53
CA ASN A 138 -30.56 7.87 42.79
C ASN A 138 -30.77 8.12 44.28
N GLU A 139 -31.26 9.31 44.62
CA GLU A 139 -31.70 9.76 45.95
C GLU A 139 -32.86 8.92 46.54
#